data_AF-A0A1F9DQ48-F1
#
_entry.id   AF-A0A1F9DQ48-F1
#
_cell.length_a   1.000
_cell.length_b   1.000
_cell.length_c   1.000
_cell.angle_alpha   90.00
_cell.angle_beta   90.00
_cell.angle_gamma   90.00
#
_symmetry.space_group_name_H-M   'P 1'
#
loop_
_entity.id
_entity.type
_entity.pdbx_description
1 polymer ?
#
loop_
_entity_poly.entity_id
_entity_poly.type
_entity_poly.pdbx_seq_one_letter_code
_entity_poly.pdbx_strand_id
1 'polypeptide(L)'
;SFRTAIIGYILARLDPEADSRKTMLMCLFHDLHEARTGDHNYVNKRYVSVDEEGAIKDLAGKTPFADEIVSLTDEFNAGESLESRISRDADQIDLIMELKMQNDLGNRYADDWLHFALKRIVTENAKMMAQEILTTDSTDWWFDKKTDLWVNGPKNNKKSK
;
A
#
# COMPACT_ATOMS: atom_id res chain seq x y z
N SER A 1 -0.70 -4.45 -3.01
CA SER A 1 -1.84 -5.09 -2.29
C SER A 1 -1.56 -5.63 -0.87
N PHE A 2 -0.55 -6.46 -0.56
CA PHE A 2 -0.43 -7.02 0.84
C PHE A 2 -0.18 -5.95 1.92
N ARG A 3 0.88 -5.13 1.78
CA ARG A 3 1.17 -4.06 2.75
C ARG A 3 0.06 -3.00 2.73
N THR A 4 -0.46 -2.68 1.54
CA THR A 4 -1.68 -1.87 1.34
C THR A 4 -2.86 -2.33 2.20
N ALA A 5 -3.14 -3.63 2.25
CA ALA A 5 -4.26 -4.18 3.03
C ALA A 5 -4.06 -4.04 4.54
N ILE A 6 -2.82 -4.21 5.02
CA ILE A 6 -2.47 -3.98 6.43
C ILE A 6 -2.62 -2.49 6.78
N ILE A 7 -2.10 -1.59 5.93
CA ILE A 7 -2.24 -0.14 6.12
C ILE A 7 -3.71 0.27 6.12
N GLY A 8 -4.48 -0.21 5.14
CA GLY A 8 -5.92 0.08 5.04
C GLY A 8 -6.70 -0.41 6.25
N TYR A 9 -6.39 -1.62 6.75
CA TYR A 9 -6.94 -2.11 8.00
C TYR A 9 -6.62 -1.17 9.17
N ILE A 10 -5.35 -0.74 9.33
CA ILE A 10 -4.95 0.18 10.41
C ILE A 10 -5.69 1.52 10.30
N LEU A 11 -5.72 2.13 9.11
CA LEU A 11 -6.40 3.41 8.89
C LEU A 11 -7.90 3.32 9.17
N ALA A 12 -8.57 2.25 8.70
CA ALA A 12 -9.97 2.01 9.01
C ALA A 12 -10.21 1.74 10.50
N ARG A 13 -9.23 1.21 11.24
CA ARG A 13 -9.34 1.05 12.70
C ARG A 13 -9.16 2.36 13.48
N LEU A 14 -8.59 3.38 12.85
CA LEU A 14 -8.48 4.73 13.40
C LEU A 14 -9.70 5.60 13.09
N ASP A 15 -10.60 5.14 12.22
CA ASP A 15 -11.85 5.81 11.85
C ASP A 15 -13.05 4.98 12.35
N PRO A 16 -13.85 5.47 13.32
CA PRO A 16 -14.92 4.68 13.92
C PRO A 16 -16.08 4.38 12.96
N GLU A 17 -16.19 5.10 11.84
CA GLU A 17 -17.28 4.91 10.87
C GLU A 17 -16.91 3.94 9.75
N ALA A 18 -15.63 3.58 9.61
CA ALA A 18 -15.13 2.75 8.52
C ALA A 18 -15.28 1.24 8.78
N ASP A 19 -15.71 0.49 7.76
CA ASP A 19 -15.63 -0.97 7.79
C ASP A 19 -14.21 -1.45 7.46
N SER A 20 -13.46 -1.84 8.49
CA SER A 20 -12.09 -2.36 8.35
C SER A 20 -11.99 -3.66 7.55
N ARG A 21 -13.02 -4.53 7.56
CA ARG A 21 -13.02 -5.77 6.77
C ARG A 21 -13.19 -5.43 5.31
N LYS A 22 -14.16 -4.58 4.98
CA LYS A 22 -14.42 -4.13 3.61
C LYS A 22 -13.22 -3.38 3.04
N THR A 23 -12.63 -2.47 3.80
CA THR A 23 -11.41 -1.73 3.41
C THR A 23 -10.26 -2.69 3.12
N MET A 24 -10.02 -3.68 3.99
CA MET A 24 -8.96 -4.66 3.78
C MET A 24 -9.19 -5.50 2.50
N LEU A 25 -10.43 -5.95 2.26
CA LEU A 25 -10.77 -6.69 1.03
C LEU A 25 -10.61 -5.80 -0.21
N MET A 26 -11.04 -4.55 -0.15
CA MET A 26 -10.87 -3.59 -1.23
C MET A 26 -9.39 -3.38 -1.58
N CYS A 27 -8.53 -3.16 -0.57
CA CYS A 27 -7.07 -3.08 -0.78
C CYS A 27 -6.47 -4.36 -1.41
N LEU A 28 -7.03 -5.54 -1.14
CA LEU A 28 -6.55 -6.80 -1.72
C LEU A 28 -6.97 -6.99 -3.18
N PHE A 29 -8.11 -6.42 -3.58
CA PHE A 29 -8.71 -6.67 -4.89
C PHE A 29 -8.60 -5.49 -5.88
N HIS A 30 -8.24 -4.29 -5.43
CA HIS A 30 -8.22 -3.10 -6.28
C HIS A 30 -7.35 -3.24 -7.53
N ASP A 31 -6.19 -3.90 -7.42
CA ASP A 31 -5.21 -4.13 -8.47
C ASP A 31 -5.34 -5.53 -9.11
N LEU A 32 -6.39 -6.30 -8.79
CA LEU A 32 -6.51 -7.69 -9.25
C LEU A 32 -6.52 -7.83 -10.79
N HIS A 33 -7.06 -6.84 -11.50
CA HIS A 33 -7.07 -6.81 -12.96
C HIS A 33 -5.66 -6.78 -13.57
N GLU A 34 -4.67 -6.26 -12.86
CA GLU A 34 -3.28 -6.18 -13.30
C GLU A 34 -2.64 -7.56 -13.52
N ALA A 35 -3.21 -8.62 -12.94
CA ALA A 35 -2.83 -10.00 -13.27
C ALA A 35 -3.02 -10.35 -14.76
N ARG A 36 -3.89 -9.62 -15.47
CA ARG A 36 -4.13 -9.78 -16.91
C ARG A 36 -3.64 -8.61 -17.74
N THR A 37 -3.70 -7.41 -17.20
CA THR A 37 -3.37 -6.18 -17.93
C THR A 37 -1.91 -5.75 -17.75
N GLY A 38 -1.25 -6.25 -16.70
CA GLY A 38 0.03 -5.72 -16.23
C GLY A 38 -0.14 -4.43 -15.41
N ASP A 39 0.86 -4.12 -14.58
CA ASP A 39 0.95 -2.85 -13.85
C ASP A 39 1.36 -1.72 -14.83
N HIS A 40 0.46 -0.77 -15.01
CA HIS A 40 0.65 0.36 -15.91
C HIS A 40 1.24 1.56 -15.17
N ASN A 41 2.55 1.72 -15.29
CA ASN A 41 3.23 2.88 -14.74
C ASN A 41 2.85 4.20 -15.44
N TYR A 42 3.39 5.31 -14.94
CA TYR A 42 3.12 6.66 -15.45
C TYR A 42 3.35 6.84 -16.96
N VAL A 43 4.31 6.14 -17.56
CA VAL A 43 4.57 6.20 -19.01
C VAL A 43 3.50 5.42 -19.76
N ASN A 44 3.13 4.22 -19.29
CA ASN A 44 2.08 3.40 -19.93
C ASN A 44 0.74 4.15 -19.99
N LYS A 45 0.37 4.85 -18.91
CA LYS A 45 -0.87 5.65 -18.82
C LYS A 45 -0.99 6.75 -19.88
N ARG A 46 0.10 7.12 -20.57
CA ARG A 46 0.07 8.11 -21.67
C ARG A 46 -0.32 7.51 -23.03
N TYR A 47 -0.15 6.21 -23.21
CA TYR A 47 -0.21 5.58 -24.53
C TYR A 47 -1.12 4.35 -24.58
N VAL A 48 -1.51 3.81 -23.43
CA VAL A 48 -2.29 2.57 -23.33
C VAL A 48 -3.62 2.85 -22.63
N SER A 49 -4.71 2.41 -23.24
CA SER A 49 -6.03 2.34 -22.62
C SER A 49 -6.31 0.91 -22.16
N VAL A 50 -6.67 0.74 -20.89
CA VAL A 50 -6.90 -0.56 -20.27
C VAL A 50 -8.39 -0.83 -20.18
N ASP A 51 -8.79 -2.05 -20.52
CA ASP A 51 -10.13 -2.57 -20.23
C ASP A 51 -10.12 -3.28 -18.86
N GLU A 52 -10.12 -2.48 -17.79
CA GLU A 52 -10.12 -3.00 -16.41
C GLU A 52 -11.41 -3.77 -16.10
N GLU A 53 -12.55 -3.27 -16.57
CA GLU A 53 -13.87 -3.87 -16.37
C GLU A 53 -13.95 -5.27 -17.01
N GLY A 54 -13.52 -5.39 -18.27
CA GLY A 54 -13.42 -6.69 -18.95
C GLY A 54 -12.46 -7.64 -18.25
N ALA A 55 -11.29 -7.14 -17.82
CA ALA A 55 -10.30 -7.95 -17.12
C ALA A 55 -10.83 -8.50 -15.78
N ILE A 56 -11.49 -7.67 -14.96
CA ILE A 56 -12.12 -8.12 -13.71
C ILE A 56 -13.26 -9.10 -13.98
N LYS A 57 -14.16 -8.80 -14.92
CA LYS A 57 -15.28 -9.69 -15.25
C LYS A 57 -14.80 -11.08 -15.65
N ASP A 58 -13.76 -11.15 -16.47
CA ASP A 58 -13.22 -12.44 -16.86
C ASP A 58 -12.46 -13.16 -15.73
N LEU A 59 -11.81 -12.43 -14.82
CA LEU A 59 -11.14 -12.99 -13.64
C LEU A 59 -12.15 -13.56 -12.64
N ALA A 60 -13.21 -12.80 -12.38
CA ALA A 60 -14.21 -13.09 -11.37
C ALA A 60 -15.29 -14.08 -11.88
N GLY A 61 -15.67 -14.02 -13.16
CA GLY A 61 -16.92 -14.59 -13.70
C GLY A 61 -17.13 -16.12 -13.57
N LYS A 62 -16.14 -16.87 -13.09
CA LYS A 62 -16.29 -18.32 -12.78
C LYS A 62 -16.37 -18.62 -11.29
N THR A 63 -16.29 -17.62 -10.43
CA THR A 63 -16.35 -17.80 -8.97
C THR A 63 -17.75 -17.51 -8.43
N PRO A 64 -18.17 -18.16 -7.33
CA PRO A 64 -19.45 -17.86 -6.68
C PRO A 64 -19.54 -16.46 -6.05
N PHE A 65 -18.42 -15.75 -5.95
CA PHE A 65 -18.28 -14.43 -5.31
C PHE A 65 -17.87 -13.35 -6.31
N ALA A 66 -18.17 -13.56 -7.60
CA ALA A 66 -17.79 -12.64 -8.67
C ALA A 66 -18.32 -11.22 -8.43
N ASP A 67 -19.59 -11.10 -8.00
CA ASP A 67 -20.25 -9.82 -7.75
C ASP A 67 -19.59 -9.03 -6.60
N GLU A 68 -19.08 -9.71 -5.57
CA GLU A 68 -18.34 -9.06 -4.48
C GLU A 68 -17.03 -8.45 -5.00
N ILE A 69 -16.28 -9.17 -5.85
CA ILE A 69 -15.03 -8.65 -6.42
C ILE A 69 -15.32 -7.46 -7.33
N VAL A 70 -16.27 -7.60 -8.25
CA VAL A 70 -16.64 -6.53 -9.21
C VAL A 70 -17.09 -5.29 -8.44
N SER A 71 -18.00 -5.44 -7.47
CA SER A 71 -18.49 -4.29 -6.69
C SER A 71 -17.40 -3.62 -5.86
N LEU A 72 -16.46 -4.37 -5.26
CA LEU A 72 -15.33 -3.79 -4.54
C LEU A 72 -14.40 -2.99 -5.46
N THR A 73 -14.10 -3.50 -6.65
CA THR A 73 -13.25 -2.80 -7.62
C THR A 73 -13.97 -1.55 -8.17
N ASP A 74 -15.27 -1.65 -8.50
CA ASP A 74 -16.06 -0.51 -8.97
C ASP A 74 -16.14 0.60 -7.90
N GLU A 75 -16.36 0.23 -6.64
CA GLU A 75 -16.40 1.18 -5.53
C GLU A 75 -15.02 1.81 -5.28
N PHE A 76 -13.94 1.02 -5.35
CA PHE A 76 -12.58 1.56 -5.29
C PHE A 76 -12.32 2.55 -6.43
N ASN A 77 -12.79 2.27 -7.64
CA ASN A 77 -12.62 3.11 -8.83
C ASN A 77 -13.48 4.38 -8.80
N ALA A 78 -14.64 4.34 -8.14
CA ALA A 78 -15.43 5.55 -7.87
C ALA A 78 -14.72 6.46 -6.86
N GLY A 79 -14.19 5.91 -5.76
CA GLY A 79 -13.46 6.68 -4.75
C GLY A 79 -14.31 7.64 -3.92
N GLU A 80 -15.61 7.38 -3.82
CA GLU A 80 -16.58 8.26 -3.17
C GLU A 80 -16.89 7.82 -1.73
N SER A 81 -16.89 6.51 -1.47
CA SER A 81 -17.15 5.95 -0.14
C SER A 81 -16.02 6.24 0.85
N LEU A 82 -16.28 6.05 2.14
CA LEU A 82 -15.24 6.17 3.16
C LEU A 82 -14.16 5.09 2.95
N GLU A 83 -14.57 3.84 2.74
CA GLU A 83 -13.67 2.70 2.56
C GLU A 83 -12.82 2.83 1.29
N SER A 84 -13.38 3.35 0.18
CA SER A 84 -12.61 3.58 -1.05
C SER A 84 -11.58 4.69 -0.89
N ARG A 85 -11.91 5.77 -0.17
CA ARG A 85 -10.94 6.83 0.15
C ARG A 85 -9.82 6.31 1.05
N ILE A 86 -10.15 5.55 2.10
CA ILE A 86 -9.15 4.94 2.98
C ILE A 86 -8.28 3.94 2.20
N SER A 87 -8.86 3.12 1.34
CA SER A 87 -8.12 2.12 0.55
C SER A 87 -7.15 2.78 -0.44
N ARG A 88 -7.58 3.87 -1.09
CA ARG A 88 -6.72 4.68 -1.98
C ARG A 88 -5.59 5.36 -1.20
N ASP A 89 -5.89 5.90 -0.02
CA ASP A 89 -4.87 6.47 0.86
C ASP A 89 -3.85 5.40 1.29
N ALA A 90 -4.32 4.19 1.60
CA ALA A 90 -3.45 3.07 1.96
C ALA A 90 -2.51 2.66 0.82
N ASP A 91 -3.00 2.67 -0.43
CA ASP A 91 -2.19 2.43 -1.62
C ASP A 91 -1.13 3.53 -1.80
N GLN A 92 -1.52 4.79 -1.65
CA GLN A 92 -0.55 5.89 -1.71
C GLN A 92 0.45 5.87 -0.56
N ILE A 93 0.06 5.47 0.65
CA ILE A 93 0.99 5.29 1.78
C ILE A 93 1.98 4.17 1.49
N ASP A 94 1.53 3.06 0.91
CA ASP A 94 2.42 1.95 0.52
C ASP A 94 3.52 2.44 -0.44
N LEU A 95 3.13 3.25 -1.44
CA LEU A 95 4.07 3.91 -2.34
C LEU A 95 4.98 4.92 -1.62
N ILE A 96 4.45 5.73 -0.71
CA ILE A 96 5.23 6.71 0.07
C ILE A 96 6.29 5.99 0.92
N MET A 97 5.97 4.85 1.53
CA MET A 97 6.95 4.07 2.30
C MET A 97 8.11 3.58 1.42
N GLU A 98 7.82 3.09 0.22
CA GLU A 98 8.85 2.69 -0.75
C GLU A 98 9.70 3.89 -1.16
N LEU A 99 9.07 5.00 -1.55
CA LEU A 99 9.79 6.21 -1.96
C LEU A 99 10.62 6.82 -0.84
N LYS A 100 10.14 6.78 0.41
CA LYS A 100 10.90 7.23 1.58
C LYS A 100 12.14 6.36 1.81
N MET A 101 12.02 5.05 1.67
CA MET A 101 13.18 4.16 1.74
C MET A 101 14.19 4.48 0.62
N GLN A 102 13.71 4.68 -0.62
CA GLN A 102 14.58 5.08 -1.73
C GLN A 102 15.27 6.42 -1.46
N ASN A 103 14.56 7.38 -0.85
CA ASN A 103 15.10 8.66 -0.45
C ASN A 103 16.23 8.51 0.59
N ASP A 104 16.01 7.72 1.63
CA ASP A 104 17.02 7.44 2.67
C ASP A 104 18.28 6.77 2.09
N LEU A 105 18.11 5.98 1.02
CA LEU A 105 19.21 5.37 0.27
C LEU A 105 19.91 6.33 -0.71
N GLY A 106 19.44 7.58 -0.83
CA GLY A 106 20.05 8.62 -1.66
C GLY A 106 19.52 8.70 -3.10
N ASN A 107 18.39 8.05 -3.42
CA ASN A 107 17.78 8.18 -4.73
C ASN A 107 17.14 9.57 -4.92
N ARG A 108 17.87 10.47 -5.57
CA ARG A 108 17.45 11.86 -5.83
C ARG A 108 16.10 12.02 -6.55
N TYR A 109 15.65 11.00 -7.29
CA TYR A 109 14.37 11.09 -8.00
C TYR A 109 13.18 10.81 -7.07
N ALA A 110 13.40 10.19 -5.91
CA ALA A 110 12.33 9.83 -4.98
C ALA A 110 11.59 11.08 -4.45
N ASP A 111 12.29 12.20 -4.25
CA ASP A 111 11.71 13.47 -3.80
C ASP A 111 10.59 13.97 -4.72
N ASP A 112 10.83 13.95 -6.04
CA ASP A 112 9.84 14.40 -7.02
C ASP A 112 8.56 13.56 -6.93
N TRP A 113 8.70 12.24 -6.81
CA TRP A 113 7.57 11.33 -6.69
C TRP A 113 6.85 11.46 -5.34
N LEU A 114 7.59 11.64 -4.23
CA LEU A 114 7.00 11.89 -2.91
C LEU A 114 6.11 13.12 -2.92
N HIS A 115 6.57 14.20 -3.55
CA HIS A 115 5.79 15.44 -3.68
C HIS A 115 4.42 15.22 -4.33
N PHE A 116 4.34 14.38 -5.37
CA PHE A 116 3.07 14.08 -6.04
C PHE A 116 2.23 13.05 -5.28
N ALA A 117 2.85 12.05 -4.65
CA ALA A 117 2.14 11.03 -3.86
C ALA A 117 1.40 11.67 -2.68
N LEU A 118 2.04 12.61 -1.96
CA LEU A 118 1.44 13.30 -0.82
C LEU A 118 0.18 14.10 -1.17
N LYS A 119 0.09 14.64 -2.39
CA LYS A 119 -1.09 15.39 -2.86
C LYS A 119 -2.33 14.52 -3.07
N ARG A 120 -2.15 13.20 -3.17
CA ARG A 120 -3.24 12.25 -3.42
C ARG A 120 -3.89 11.75 -2.14
N ILE A 121 -3.24 11.95 -0.99
CA ILE A 121 -3.78 11.56 0.32
C ILE A 121 -4.95 12.48 0.70
N VAL A 122 -6.08 11.90 1.10
CA VAL A 122 -7.32 12.64 1.36
C VAL A 122 -7.68 12.66 2.84
N THR A 123 -7.68 11.51 3.52
CA THR A 123 -8.14 11.38 4.91
C THR A 123 -7.13 11.94 5.90
N GLU A 124 -7.61 12.51 7.01
CA GLU A 124 -6.75 13.12 8.02
C GLU A 124 -5.83 12.09 8.70
N ASN A 125 -6.35 10.91 9.02
CA ASN A 125 -5.55 9.81 9.58
C ASN A 125 -4.40 9.41 8.65
N ALA A 126 -4.64 9.35 7.33
CA ALA A 126 -3.60 9.03 6.37
C ALA A 126 -2.57 10.15 6.22
N LYS A 127 -2.98 11.43 6.27
CA LYS A 127 -2.04 12.58 6.27
C LYS A 127 -1.11 12.55 7.48
N MET A 128 -1.66 12.27 8.66
CA MET A 128 -0.88 12.12 9.88
C MET A 128 0.13 10.97 9.77
N MET A 129 -0.31 9.82 9.27
CA MET A 129 0.56 8.66 9.05
C MET A 129 1.68 8.96 8.03
N ALA A 130 1.35 9.59 6.90
CA ALA A 130 2.32 9.98 5.89
C ALA A 130 3.36 10.96 6.45
N GLN A 131 2.94 11.92 7.26
CA GLN A 131 3.86 12.87 7.90
C GLN A 131 4.84 12.18 8.85
N GLU A 132 4.36 11.21 9.65
CA GLU A 132 5.23 10.42 10.53
C GLU A 132 6.25 9.63 9.72
N ILE A 133 5.81 8.92 8.66
CA ILE A 133 6.68 8.14 7.76
C ILE A 133 7.80 9.02 7.19
N LEU A 134 7.51 10.25 6.77
CA LEU A 134 8.51 11.16 6.21
C LEU A 134 9.57 11.59 7.22
N THR A 135 9.23 11.64 8.51
CA THR A 135 10.15 12.06 9.57
C THR A 135 10.89 10.92 10.24
N THR A 136 10.44 9.67 10.06
CA THR A 136 11.12 8.47 10.57
C THR A 136 12.19 7.99 9.58
N ASP A 137 13.37 7.61 10.08
CA ASP A 137 14.38 6.93 9.27
C ASP A 137 13.99 5.47 9.04
N SER A 138 14.08 4.98 7.80
CA SER A 138 13.60 3.65 7.41
C SER A 138 14.32 2.49 8.11
N THR A 139 15.46 2.73 8.77
CA THR A 139 16.20 1.72 9.52
C THR A 139 15.84 1.65 11.01
N ASP A 140 15.13 2.66 11.55
CA ASP A 140 14.91 2.80 12.99
C ASP A 140 14.07 1.65 13.59
N TRP A 141 13.33 0.88 12.79
CA TRP A 141 12.54 -0.25 13.27
C TRP A 141 13.37 -1.48 13.67
N TRP A 142 14.60 -1.63 13.14
CA TRP A 142 15.48 -2.78 13.42
C TRP A 142 16.88 -2.38 13.85
N PHE A 143 17.29 -1.13 13.60
CA PHE A 143 18.64 -0.66 13.86
C PHE A 143 18.65 0.43 14.93
N ASP A 144 18.90 0.01 16.18
CA ASP A 144 19.17 0.95 17.26
C ASP A 144 20.58 1.53 17.13
N LYS A 145 20.66 2.77 16.61
CA LYS A 145 21.90 3.52 16.42
C LYS A 145 22.57 3.95 17.74
N LYS A 146 21.93 3.73 18.90
CA LYS A 146 22.40 4.18 20.22
C LYS A 146 23.09 3.08 21.04
N THR A 147 23.11 1.84 20.58
CA THR A 147 23.78 0.74 21.29
C THR A 147 25.25 0.61 20.85
N ASP A 148 26.15 0.19 21.74
CA ASP A 148 27.52 -0.19 21.36
C ASP A 148 27.46 -1.48 20.50
N LEU A 149 27.54 -1.31 19.18
CA LEU A 149 27.25 -2.34 18.16
C LEU A 149 28.32 -3.43 18.00
N TRP A 150 29.03 -3.80 19.07
CA TRP A 150 29.97 -4.95 19.03
C TRP A 150 29.26 -6.26 19.41
N VAL A 151 28.26 -6.65 18.62
CA VAL A 151 27.53 -7.90 18.80
C VAL A 151 28.09 -8.96 17.84
N ASN A 152 28.94 -9.85 18.35
CA ASN A 152 29.25 -11.10 17.64
C ASN A 152 27.96 -11.93 17.63
N GLY A 153 27.48 -12.32 16.43
CA GLY A 153 26.29 -13.15 16.26
C GLY A 153 26.28 -14.40 17.16
N PRO A 154 25.13 -15.05 17.36
CA PRO A 154 24.98 -16.10 18.37
C PRO A 154 26.08 -17.15 18.24
N LYS A 155 26.93 -17.26 19.27
CA LYS A 155 27.84 -18.40 19.39
C LYS A 155 26.95 -19.64 19.47
N ASN A 156 26.93 -20.42 18.40
CA ASN A 156 26.36 -21.77 18.38
C ASN A 156 27.13 -22.65 19.38
N ASN A 157 26.87 -22.47 20.68
CA ASN A 157 27.27 -23.41 21.70
C ASN A 157 26.33 -24.61 21.60
N LYS A 158 26.59 -25.46 20.59
CA LYS A 158 26.23 -26.88 20.68
C LYS A 158 26.97 -27.43 21.89
N LYS A 159 26.33 -27.43 23.06
CA LYS A 159 26.73 -28.32 24.14
C LYS A 159 26.35 -29.74 23.72
N SER A 160 27.33 -30.45 23.18
CA SER A 160 27.29 -31.90 23.02
C SER A 160 27.37 -32.57 24.39
N LYS A 161 26.38 -33.45 24.65
CA LYS A 161 26.28 -34.47 25.70
C LYS A 161 26.29 -34.02 27.17
#